data_AF-A0A533UWP9-F1
#
_entry.id   AF-A0A533UWP9-F1
#
_cell.length_a   1.000
_cell.length_b   1.000
_cell.length_c   1.000
_cell.angle_alpha   90.00
_cell.angle_beta   90.00
_cell.angle_gamma   90.00
#
_symmetry.space_group_name_H-M   'P 1'
#
loop_
_entity.id
_entity.type
_entity.pdbx_description
1 polymer ?
#
loop_
_entity_poly.entity_id
_entity_poly.type
_entity_poly.pdbx_seq_one_letter_code
_entity_poly.pdbx_strand_id
1 'polypeptide(L)'
;KRFTLRYPEKKLKFVGDGYQFDPKRGVGIAGSRGRHILFHDKCTGCQLCAIACEGIAEAIGMVKVDEQWKHNKKSIMPQIDYGKCVFCGLCVDACPFYALYMTNDYELSSFTKEHLIYTPAQLAIKPKYDGDVELQIGTRGADHG
;
A
#
# COMPACT_ATOMS: atom_id res chain seq x y z
N LYS A 1 -18.45 26.34 -21.38
CA LYS A 1 -19.33 26.30 -20.19
C LYS A 1 -18.67 25.36 -19.18
N ARG A 2 -18.17 25.86 -18.03
CA ARG A 2 -17.55 25.00 -16.99
C ARG A 2 -18.61 24.02 -16.49
N PHE A 3 -18.41 22.73 -16.73
CA PHE A 3 -19.34 21.68 -16.36
C PHE A 3 -18.88 21.07 -15.03
N THR A 4 -19.41 21.56 -13.92
CA THR A 4 -19.24 20.91 -12.61
C THR A 4 -20.15 19.68 -12.60
N LEU A 5 -19.53 18.50 -12.64
CA LEU A 5 -20.24 17.23 -12.45
C LEU A 5 -20.78 17.20 -11.01
N ARG A 6 -22.09 17.33 -10.83
CA ARG A 6 -22.74 17.05 -9.54
C ARG A 6 -22.81 15.54 -9.34
N TYR A 7 -22.08 15.02 -8.36
CA TYR A 7 -22.41 13.74 -7.72
C TYR A 7 -23.80 13.87 -7.04
N PRO A 8 -24.65 12.82 -7.02
CA PRO A 8 -24.23 11.43 -6.80
C PRO A 8 -24.59 10.38 -7.87
N GLU A 9 -25.31 10.73 -8.94
CA GLU A 9 -25.94 9.69 -9.79
C GLU A 9 -25.05 9.10 -10.90
N LYS A 10 -23.97 9.79 -11.29
CA LYS A 10 -23.04 9.29 -12.31
C LYS A 10 -21.73 8.82 -11.68
N LYS A 11 -21.71 7.55 -11.25
CA LYS A 11 -20.46 6.86 -10.89
C LYS A 11 -19.55 6.81 -12.12
N LEU A 12 -18.38 7.43 -12.04
CA LEU A 12 -17.36 7.35 -13.07
C LEU A 12 -16.89 5.90 -13.19
N LYS A 13 -17.07 5.29 -14.35
CA LYS A 13 -16.52 3.96 -14.64
C LYS A 13 -15.07 4.13 -15.09
N PHE A 14 -14.15 4.02 -14.16
CA PHE A 14 -12.72 3.97 -14.48
C PHE A 14 -12.42 2.57 -15.05
N VAL A 15 -12.10 2.49 -16.33
CA VAL A 15 -11.65 1.26 -17.00
C VAL A 15 -10.28 1.55 -17.62
N GLY A 16 -9.22 0.94 -17.06
CA GLY A 16 -7.83 1.12 -17.49
C GLY A 16 -6.85 0.37 -16.57
N ASP A 17 -5.59 0.24 -17.00
CA ASP A 17 -4.50 -0.33 -16.19
C ASP A 17 -4.11 0.65 -15.07
N GLY A 18 -4.81 0.51 -13.95
CA GLY A 18 -4.66 1.33 -12.75
C GLY A 18 -5.86 1.10 -11.82
N TYR A 19 -5.60 1.06 -10.50
CA TYR A 19 -6.52 0.77 -9.38
C TYR A 19 -8.03 0.86 -9.72
N GLN A 20 -8.67 -0.28 -9.99
CA GLN A 20 -10.11 -0.35 -10.33
C GLN A 20 -10.99 -0.65 -9.11
N PHE A 21 -12.05 0.16 -8.94
CA PHE A 21 -13.12 -0.03 -7.95
C PHE A 21 -14.13 -1.07 -8.41
N ASP A 22 -14.55 -1.95 -7.50
CA ASP A 22 -15.83 -2.64 -7.64
C ASP A 22 -16.69 -2.44 -6.37
N PRO A 23 -17.75 -1.60 -6.43
CA PRO A 23 -18.64 -1.39 -5.30
C PRO A 23 -19.43 -2.65 -4.87
N LYS A 24 -19.37 -3.77 -5.61
CA LYS A 24 -19.94 -5.05 -5.17
C LYS A 24 -19.02 -5.84 -4.23
N ARG A 25 -17.72 -5.53 -4.19
CA ARG A 25 -16.68 -6.36 -3.55
C ARG A 25 -16.18 -5.84 -2.20
N GLY A 26 -16.71 -4.74 -1.66
CA GLY A 26 -16.57 -4.36 -0.25
C GLY A 26 -15.19 -3.94 0.26
N VAL A 27 -14.08 -4.30 -0.37
CA VAL A 27 -12.74 -3.95 0.09
C VAL A 27 -12.27 -2.66 -0.58
N GLY A 28 -12.74 -1.55 -0.02
CA GLY A 28 -12.19 -0.22 -0.28
C GLY A 28 -12.88 0.53 -1.38
N ILE A 29 -13.21 1.79 -1.09
CA ILE A 29 -13.55 2.77 -2.12
C ILE A 29 -12.32 2.87 -3.03
N ALA A 30 -12.42 2.73 -4.36
CA ALA A 30 -11.21 2.91 -5.17
C ALA A 30 -10.58 4.27 -4.91
N GLY A 31 -9.25 4.25 -4.79
CA GLY A 31 -8.49 5.41 -4.37
C GLY A 31 -8.43 5.60 -2.85
N SER A 32 -8.96 4.67 -2.05
CA SER A 32 -8.66 4.60 -0.62
C SER A 32 -7.17 4.31 -0.44
N ARG A 33 -6.56 5.07 0.48
CA ARG A 33 -5.13 5.04 0.75
C ARG A 33 -4.92 4.95 2.26
N GLY A 34 -4.99 3.75 2.79
CA GLY A 34 -4.75 3.44 4.20
C GLY A 34 -3.37 2.82 4.44
N ARG A 35 -3.29 1.97 5.46
CA ARG A 35 -2.08 1.22 5.84
C ARG A 35 -1.52 0.44 4.66
N HIS A 36 -0.20 0.36 4.62
CA HIS A 36 0.48 -0.41 3.60
C HIS A 36 0.57 -1.89 4.00
N ILE A 37 0.56 -2.77 3.01
CA ILE A 37 0.90 -4.19 3.15
C ILE A 37 2.12 -4.53 2.28
N LEU A 38 3.04 -5.31 2.83
CA LEU A 38 4.29 -5.71 2.20
C LEU A 38 4.34 -7.23 1.99
N PHE A 39 4.58 -7.65 0.76
CA PHE A 39 4.80 -9.03 0.37
C PHE A 39 6.31 -9.33 0.32
N HIS A 40 6.79 -10.06 1.33
CA HIS A 40 8.22 -10.38 1.50
C HIS A 40 8.76 -11.27 0.37
N ASP A 41 7.92 -12.19 -0.13
CA ASP A 41 8.20 -13.08 -1.26
C ASP A 41 8.42 -12.34 -2.59
N LYS A 42 7.90 -11.11 -2.71
CA LYS A 42 8.06 -10.26 -3.90
C LYS A 42 9.08 -9.14 -3.73
N CYS A 43 9.34 -8.70 -2.50
CA CYS A 43 10.21 -7.56 -2.23
C CYS A 43 11.69 -7.90 -2.48
N THR A 44 12.32 -7.23 -3.45
CA THR A 44 13.74 -7.43 -3.81
C THR A 44 14.72 -6.53 -3.05
N GLY A 45 14.21 -5.60 -2.22
CA GLY A 45 15.05 -4.62 -1.53
C GLY A 45 15.65 -3.54 -2.44
N CYS A 46 15.00 -3.23 -3.58
CA CYS A 46 15.49 -2.26 -4.57
C CYS A 46 15.45 -0.77 -4.14
N GLN A 47 14.83 -0.45 -3.00
CA GLN A 47 14.74 0.90 -2.42
C GLN A 47 13.96 1.96 -3.23
N LEU A 48 13.35 1.60 -4.37
CA LEU A 48 12.57 2.55 -5.19
C LEU A 48 11.40 3.20 -4.44
N CYS A 49 10.77 2.47 -3.51
CA CYS A 49 9.71 3.03 -2.67
C CYS A 49 10.22 4.13 -1.72
N ALA A 50 11.43 3.97 -1.18
CA ALA A 50 12.06 4.99 -0.33
C ALA A 50 12.41 6.23 -1.16
N ILE A 51 13.06 6.04 -2.32
CA ILE A 51 13.40 7.12 -3.25
C ILE A 51 12.14 7.88 -3.70
N ALA A 52 11.04 7.17 -3.99
CA ALA A 52 9.77 7.80 -4.35
C ALA A 52 9.12 8.61 -3.21
N CYS A 53 9.50 8.35 -1.96
CA CYS A 53 9.00 9.05 -0.77
C CYS A 53 9.89 10.25 -0.36
N GLU A 54 11.14 10.29 -0.84
CA GLU A 54 12.08 11.38 -0.63
C GLU A 54 11.52 12.69 -1.21
N GLY A 55 11.68 13.80 -0.48
CA GLY A 55 11.15 15.11 -0.88
C GLY A 55 9.63 15.28 -0.76
N ILE A 56 8.89 14.25 -0.33
CA ILE A 56 7.43 14.31 -0.12
C ILE A 56 7.10 14.17 1.37
N ALA A 57 7.46 13.04 1.96
CA ALA A 57 7.15 12.73 3.36
C ALA A 57 8.34 12.16 4.13
N GLU A 58 9.37 11.63 3.44
CA GLU A 58 10.53 10.99 4.07
C GLU A 58 10.13 9.95 5.14
N ALA A 59 9.05 9.23 4.85
CA ALA A 59 8.39 8.31 5.78
C ALA A 59 8.91 6.86 5.65
N ILE A 60 9.66 6.55 4.60
CA ILE A 60 10.09 5.17 4.32
C ILE A 60 11.59 5.04 4.57
N GLY A 61 11.94 4.21 5.55
CA GLY A 61 13.32 3.80 5.83
C GLY A 61 13.59 2.39 5.33
N MET A 62 14.80 2.11 4.85
CA MET A 62 15.21 0.75 4.46
C MET A 62 15.95 0.09 5.63
N VAL A 63 15.35 -0.93 6.23
CA VAL A 63 15.92 -1.64 7.39
C VAL A 63 16.36 -3.04 7.02
N LYS A 64 17.38 -3.54 7.71
CA LYS A 64 17.84 -4.93 7.55
C LYS A 64 16.88 -5.88 8.25
N VAL A 65 16.58 -7.00 7.61
CA VAL A 65 15.77 -8.09 8.12
C VAL A 65 16.63 -9.35 8.22
N ASP A 66 16.36 -10.20 9.21
CA ASP A 66 17.17 -11.40 9.48
C ASP A 66 16.93 -12.51 8.45
N GLU A 67 15.74 -12.56 7.88
CA GLU A 67 15.37 -13.50 6.84
C GLU A 67 16.09 -13.19 5.52
N GLN A 68 16.54 -14.25 4.84
CA GLN A 68 17.23 -14.16 3.57
C GLN A 68 16.36 -14.74 2.45
N TRP A 69 16.24 -13.99 1.36
CA TRP A 69 15.57 -14.46 0.15
C TRP A 69 16.51 -14.41 -1.04
N LYS A 70 16.35 -15.38 -1.96
CA LYS A 70 17.15 -15.46 -3.20
C LYS A 70 17.05 -14.17 -4.03
N HIS A 71 15.88 -13.54 -4.05
CA HIS A 71 15.61 -12.29 -4.77
C HIS A 71 15.96 -11.03 -3.98
N ASN A 72 16.20 -11.13 -2.66
CA ASN A 72 16.60 -10.02 -1.80
C ASN A 72 17.95 -10.31 -1.12
N LYS A 73 19.03 -10.25 -1.90
CA LYS A 73 20.39 -10.55 -1.42
C LYS A 73 20.88 -9.62 -0.31
N LYS A 74 20.37 -8.38 -0.28
CA LYS A 74 20.74 -7.38 0.72
C LYS A 74 20.00 -7.59 2.05
N SER A 75 18.92 -8.39 2.05
CA SER A 75 18.03 -8.60 3.20
C SER A 75 17.59 -7.26 3.80
N ILE A 76 17.18 -6.33 2.93
CA ILE A 76 16.63 -5.03 3.34
C ILE A 76 15.19 -4.89 2.86
N MET A 77 14.34 -4.29 3.69
CA MET A 77 12.93 -4.09 3.41
C MET A 77 12.45 -2.73 3.93
N PRO A 78 11.37 -2.18 3.37
CA PRO A 78 10.85 -0.88 3.79
C PRO A 78 10.20 -0.99 5.17
N GLN A 79 10.53 -0.03 6.03
CA GLN A 79 9.84 0.35 7.25
C GLN A 79 9.12 1.67 6.98
N ILE A 80 7.89 1.83 7.48
CA ILE A 80 7.08 3.02 7.21
C ILE A 80 6.72 3.72 8.51
N ASP A 81 7.04 5.00 8.61
CA ASP A 81 6.61 5.90 9.68
C ASP A 81 5.27 6.55 9.32
N TYR A 82 4.18 6.05 9.92
CA TYR A 82 2.85 6.62 9.71
C TYR A 82 2.64 7.97 10.38
N GLY A 83 3.54 8.40 11.27
CA GLY A 83 3.56 9.76 11.79
C GLY A 83 4.00 10.80 10.75
N LYS A 84 4.72 10.37 9.70
CA LYS A 84 5.18 11.22 8.59
C LYS A 84 4.43 10.98 7.28
N CYS A 85 3.98 9.74 7.04
CA CYS A 85 3.35 9.35 5.78
C CYS A 85 2.11 10.21 5.47
N VAL A 86 2.05 10.77 4.25
CA VAL A 86 0.89 11.54 3.76
C VAL A 86 -0.05 10.72 2.87
N PHE A 87 0.14 9.40 2.82
CA PHE A 87 -0.70 8.46 2.07
C PHE A 87 -0.89 8.85 0.60
N CYS A 88 0.16 9.31 -0.09
CA CYS A 88 0.07 9.71 -1.51
C CYS A 88 -0.02 8.53 -2.49
N GLY A 89 0.53 7.36 -2.12
CA GLY A 89 0.54 6.14 -2.93
C GLY A 89 1.69 6.03 -3.95
N LEU A 90 2.56 7.03 -4.05
CA LEU A 90 3.66 7.02 -5.03
C LEU A 90 4.66 5.88 -4.81
N CYS A 91 4.86 5.44 -3.57
CA CYS A 91 5.71 4.30 -3.25
C CYS A 91 5.16 2.96 -3.79
N VAL A 92 3.83 2.84 -3.92
CA VAL A 92 3.16 1.66 -4.49
C VAL A 92 3.31 1.68 -6.01
N ASP A 93 3.08 2.84 -6.64
CA ASP A 93 3.25 3.00 -8.09
C ASP A 93 4.71 2.81 -8.53
N ALA A 94 5.65 3.22 -7.68
CA ALA A 94 7.08 3.06 -7.92
C ALA A 94 7.58 1.62 -7.74
N CYS A 95 6.78 0.68 -7.24
CA CYS A 95 7.20 -0.70 -6.99
C CYS A 95 7.07 -1.56 -8.27
N PRO A 96 8.17 -1.89 -8.98
CA PRO A 96 8.07 -2.67 -10.21
C PRO A 96 7.75 -4.14 -9.97
N PHE A 97 7.94 -4.62 -8.73
CA PHE A 97 7.72 -6.01 -8.32
C PHE A 97 6.40 -6.22 -7.61
N TYR A 98 5.56 -5.18 -7.51
CA TYR A 98 4.21 -5.36 -6.98
C TYR A 98 4.27 -5.99 -5.58
N ALA A 99 5.19 -5.48 -4.75
CA ALA A 99 5.48 -6.02 -3.42
C ALA A 99 4.86 -5.17 -2.30
N LEU A 100 4.54 -3.91 -2.56
CA LEU A 100 3.95 -2.98 -1.60
C LEU A 100 2.59 -2.51 -2.10
N TYR A 101 1.57 -2.54 -1.25
CA TYR A 101 0.21 -2.08 -1.56
C TYR A 101 -0.33 -1.18 -0.48
N MET A 102 -1.34 -0.38 -0.82
CA MET A 102 -2.18 0.30 0.17
C MET A 102 -3.44 -0.52 0.41
N THR A 103 -3.93 -0.47 1.63
CA THR A 103 -5.15 -1.15 2.07
C THR A 103 -6.18 -0.13 2.54
N ASN A 104 -7.30 -0.61 3.07
CA ASN A 104 -8.37 0.21 3.63
C ASN A 104 -8.24 0.43 5.14
N ASP A 105 -7.20 -0.13 5.75
CA ASP A 105 -6.99 0.00 7.19
C ASP A 105 -6.56 1.44 7.50
N TYR A 106 -7.47 2.23 8.07
CA TYR A 106 -7.24 3.64 8.42
C TYR A 106 -7.10 3.84 9.94
N GLU A 107 -7.33 2.81 10.74
CA GLU A 107 -7.37 2.88 12.21
C GLU A 107 -5.97 2.68 12.82
N LEU A 108 -5.04 3.55 12.44
CA LEU A 108 -3.61 3.45 12.80
C LEU A 108 -3.22 4.30 14.02
N SER A 109 -4.19 4.72 14.85
CA SER A 109 -3.92 5.61 15.97
C SER A 109 -3.06 4.93 17.04
N SER A 110 -2.15 5.70 17.63
CA SER A 110 -1.33 5.23 18.74
C SER A 110 -1.01 6.37 19.70
N PHE A 111 -0.64 6.02 20.95
CA PHE A 111 -0.32 6.97 22.00
C PHE A 111 1.10 7.53 21.92
N THR A 112 2.01 6.85 21.23
CA THR A 112 3.41 7.26 21.07
C THR A 112 3.83 7.23 19.61
N LYS A 113 4.85 8.02 19.27
CA LYS A 113 5.33 8.13 17.88
C LYS A 113 6.04 6.86 17.43
N GLU A 114 6.75 6.20 18.34
CA GLU A 114 7.52 5.00 18.07
C GLU A 114 6.62 3.85 17.59
N HIS A 115 5.39 3.78 18.10
CA HIS A 115 4.39 2.81 17.70
C HIS A 115 3.72 3.12 16.33
N LEU A 116 3.95 4.29 15.76
CA LEU A 116 3.54 4.62 14.38
C LEU A 116 4.57 4.16 13.34
N ILE A 117 5.75 3.71 13.77
CA ILE A 117 6.80 3.18 12.90
C ILE A 117 6.58 1.68 12.70
N TYR A 118 6.07 1.30 11.54
CA TYR A 118 5.74 -0.08 11.22
C TYR A 118 6.91 -0.78 10.57
N THR A 119 7.38 -1.83 11.24
CA THR A 119 8.43 -2.73 10.76
C THR A 119 8.00 -3.55 9.53
N PRO A 120 8.95 -4.07 8.73
CA PRO A 120 8.63 -4.96 7.61
C PRO A 120 7.76 -6.15 8.01
N ALA A 121 7.96 -6.71 9.22
CA ALA A 121 7.16 -7.80 9.75
C ALA A 121 5.71 -7.37 10.03
N GLN A 122 5.51 -6.19 10.62
CA GLN A 122 4.16 -5.64 10.82
C GLN A 122 3.47 -5.34 9.49
N LEU A 123 4.20 -4.84 8.49
CA LEU A 123 3.65 -4.58 7.16
C LEU A 123 3.24 -5.87 6.43
N ALA A 124 3.81 -7.03 6.75
CA ALA A 124 3.38 -8.30 6.16
C ALA A 124 2.03 -8.81 6.68
N ILE A 125 1.58 -8.32 7.83
CA ILE A 125 0.31 -8.73 8.43
C ILE A 125 -0.83 -8.11 7.64
N LYS A 126 -1.66 -8.96 7.04
CA LYS A 126 -2.90 -8.55 6.37
C LYS A 126 -3.84 -7.87 7.39
N PRO A 127 -4.48 -6.73 7.04
CA PRO A 127 -5.48 -6.14 7.91
C PRO A 127 -6.67 -7.09 8.06
N LYS A 128 -7.29 -7.08 9.24
CA LYS A 128 -8.55 -7.79 9.47
C LYS A 128 -9.66 -7.05 8.73
N TYR A 129 -10.47 -7.77 7.99
CA TYR A 129 -11.61 -7.22 7.26
C TYR A 129 -12.86 -7.99 7.66
N ASP A 130 -13.91 -7.28 8.05
CA ASP A 130 -15.18 -7.86 8.55
C ASP A 130 -16.16 -8.27 7.44
N GLY A 131 -15.72 -8.32 6.17
CA GLY A 131 -16.56 -8.75 5.04
C GLY A 131 -16.00 -9.96 4.29
N ASP A 132 -16.84 -10.58 3.46
CA ASP A 132 -16.61 -11.88 2.81
C ASP A 132 -15.61 -11.88 1.64
N VAL A 133 -14.68 -10.92 1.57
CA VAL A 133 -13.82 -10.74 0.38
C VAL A 133 -12.35 -10.96 0.72
N GLU A 134 -11.81 -12.04 0.17
CA GLU A 134 -10.41 -12.39 0.26
C GLU A 134 -9.54 -11.56 -0.70
N LEU A 135 -8.42 -11.05 -0.20
CA LEU A 135 -7.34 -10.49 -1.01
C LEU A 135 -6.74 -11.59 -1.91
N GLN A 136 -7.02 -11.56 -3.21
CA GLN A 136 -6.34 -12.41 -4.19
C GLN A 136 -5.00 -11.77 -4.57
N ILE A 137 -3.97 -12.60 -4.72
CA ILE A 137 -2.61 -12.13 -5.02
C ILE A 137 -2.23 -12.65 -6.40
N GLY A 138 -2.52 -11.86 -7.43
CA GLY A 138 -2.12 -12.11 -8.80
C GLY A 138 -0.65 -11.80 -9.12
N THR A 139 -0.32 -11.99 -10.40
CA THR A 139 1.03 -11.78 -10.98
C THR A 139 1.38 -10.30 -11.17
N ARG A 140 0.39 -9.44 -11.40
CA ARG A 140 0.52 -7.96 -11.48
C ARG A 140 0.13 -7.24 -10.19
N GLY A 141 -0.19 -7.99 -9.14
CA GLY A 141 -0.39 -7.44 -7.81
C GLY A 141 -1.50 -8.07 -7.00
N ALA A 142 -1.86 -7.45 -5.88
CA ALA A 142 -3.04 -7.83 -5.11
C ALA A 142 -4.28 -7.28 -5.81
N ASP A 143 -5.06 -8.16 -6.41
CA ASP A 143 -6.38 -7.89 -6.96
C ASP A 143 -7.45 -8.42 -6.00
N HIS A 144 -8.55 -7.71 -5.85
CA HIS A 144 -9.69 -8.23 -5.13
C HIS A 144 -10.54 -9.02 -6.12
N GLY A 145 -10.59 -10.34 -5.94
CA GLY A 145 -11.37 -11.26 -6.78
C GLY A 145 -12.83 -10.86 -6.92
#